data_AF-M7TY58-F1
#
_entry.id   AF-M7TY58-F1
#
_cell.length_a   1.000
_cell.length_b   1.000
_cell.length_c   1.000
_cell.angle_alpha   90.00
_cell.angle_beta   90.00
_cell.angle_gamma   90.00
#
_symmetry.space_group_name_H-M   'P 1'
#
loop_
_entity.id
_entity.type
_entity.pdbx_description
1 polymer ?
#
loop_
_entity_poly.entity_id
_entity_poly.type
_entity_poly.pdbx_seq_one_letter_code
_entity_poly.pdbx_strand_id
1 'polypeptide(L)'
;MSFQNDEEALILALQMAEIEDAEAFATATKTSDAGKSSDAGAKPSVTNTTTTTTTNNNNNQTPPPANNAKEGTKTAPATWTIITTPGKGHQCGFEALIRSLKAQMPDLATPKAPTLQELTDTYLGSEAAALSAAVGQTNTDYYGVDQLAATLYEWGQQHRSANLQLGCVVQGSKPLLLPTPTSGAAGVRVLWIHNDNAVEVMKKKWSHFSGLRLG
;
A
#
# COMPACT_ATOMS: atom_id res chain seq x y z
N MET A 1 -43.76 -4.31 -23.51
CA MET A 1 -42.34 -4.68 -23.28
C MET A 1 -41.73 -3.56 -22.46
N SER A 2 -41.54 -3.80 -21.17
CA SER A 2 -41.01 -2.83 -20.20
C SER A 2 -39.98 -3.57 -19.36
N PHE A 3 -38.71 -3.20 -19.49
CA PHE A 3 -37.60 -3.67 -18.68
C PHE A 3 -37.17 -2.50 -17.80
N GLN A 4 -37.63 -2.46 -16.55
CA GLN A 4 -37.26 -1.35 -15.67
C GLN A 4 -37.35 -1.64 -14.16
N ASN A 5 -37.26 -2.89 -13.69
CA ASN A 5 -37.47 -3.19 -12.25
C ASN A 5 -36.43 -4.13 -11.59
N ASP A 6 -35.32 -4.49 -12.22
CA ASP A 6 -34.39 -5.48 -11.63
C ASP A 6 -33.11 -4.88 -10.99
N GLU A 7 -32.86 -3.56 -11.10
CA GLU A 7 -31.67 -2.93 -10.49
C GLU A 7 -31.88 -2.40 -9.06
N GLU A 8 -33.13 -2.13 -8.64
CA GLU A 8 -33.38 -1.63 -7.27
C GLU A 8 -33.40 -2.74 -6.19
N ALA A 9 -33.61 -4.00 -6.58
CA ALA A 9 -33.60 -5.12 -5.63
C ALA A 9 -32.18 -5.49 -5.14
N LEU A 10 -31.13 -5.14 -5.90
CA LEU A 10 -29.75 -5.48 -5.57
C LEU A 10 -29.09 -4.44 -4.64
N ILE A 11 -29.58 -3.19 -4.65
CA ILE A 11 -29.09 -2.13 -3.77
C ILE A 11 -29.67 -2.28 -2.35
N LEU A 12 -30.91 -2.79 -2.21
CA LEU A 12 -31.50 -3.04 -0.88
C LEU A 12 -30.88 -4.24 -0.15
N ALA A 13 -30.31 -5.22 -0.87
CA ALA A 13 -29.68 -6.40 -0.28
C ALA A 13 -28.28 -6.13 0.30
N LEU A 14 -27.61 -5.03 -0.10
CA LEU A 14 -26.30 -4.65 0.43
C LEU A 14 -26.37 -3.78 1.70
N GLN A 15 -27.53 -3.20 2.03
CA GLN A 15 -27.71 -2.34 3.22
C GLN A 15 -28.21 -3.08 4.47
N MET A 16 -28.40 -4.41 4.42
CA MET A 16 -28.87 -5.20 5.57
C MET A 16 -27.83 -6.19 6.14
N ALA A 17 -26.56 -6.10 5.72
CA ALA A 17 -25.47 -6.94 6.25
C ALA A 17 -24.50 -6.20 7.19
N GLU A 18 -24.75 -4.91 7.48
CA GLU A 18 -24.08 -4.18 8.56
C GLU A 18 -25.05 -4.07 9.74
N ILE A 19 -25.00 -5.04 10.64
CA ILE A 19 -25.32 -4.99 12.09
C ILE A 19 -25.36 -6.47 12.50
N GLU A 20 -24.26 -6.98 13.06
CA GLU A 20 -24.16 -8.11 14.01
C GLU A 20 -22.70 -8.57 14.04
N ASP A 21 -21.88 -7.93 14.88
CA ASP A 21 -20.82 -8.57 15.68
C ASP A 21 -19.99 -7.48 16.37
N ALA A 22 -20.59 -6.88 17.39
CA ALA A 22 -19.92 -6.00 18.32
C ALA A 22 -20.24 -6.37 19.77
N GLU A 23 -20.17 -7.66 20.12
CA GLU A 23 -20.15 -8.09 21.53
C GLU A 23 -19.28 -9.33 21.72
N ALA A 24 -18.02 -9.14 22.13
CA ALA A 24 -17.33 -10.02 23.09
C ALA A 24 -15.84 -9.66 23.21
N PHE A 25 -15.48 -8.70 24.07
CA PHE A 25 -14.28 -8.84 24.92
C PHE A 25 -14.27 -7.79 26.05
N ALA A 26 -15.01 -8.06 27.13
CA ALA A 26 -14.85 -7.35 28.38
C ALA A 26 -14.81 -8.37 29.53
N THR A 27 -13.62 -8.84 29.86
CA THR A 27 -13.37 -9.54 31.13
C THR A 27 -11.94 -9.25 31.58
N ALA A 28 -11.79 -8.21 32.41
CA ALA A 28 -10.62 -8.02 33.27
C ALA A 28 -10.98 -7.13 34.48
N THR A 29 -11.31 -7.81 35.57
CA THR A 29 -10.83 -7.57 36.94
C THR A 29 -11.14 -6.23 37.62
N LYS A 30 -12.17 -6.24 38.49
CA LYS A 30 -12.26 -5.38 39.69
C LYS A 30 -11.54 -6.08 40.84
N THR A 31 -10.60 -5.39 41.50
CA THR A 31 -10.68 -4.99 42.92
C THR A 31 -9.39 -4.30 43.38
N SER A 32 -9.50 -3.03 43.77
CA SER A 32 -8.60 -2.38 44.71
C SER A 32 -9.47 -1.59 45.66
N ASP A 33 -9.32 -1.77 46.97
CA ASP A 33 -9.84 -0.79 47.91
C ASP A 33 -8.99 -0.65 49.19
N ALA A 34 -9.02 0.60 49.65
CA ALA A 34 -8.76 1.16 50.97
C ALA A 34 -7.31 1.31 51.50
N GLY A 35 -6.90 2.59 51.59
CA GLY A 35 -5.78 3.03 52.42
C GLY A 35 -5.60 4.56 52.56
N LYS A 36 -6.41 5.20 53.43
CA LYS A 36 -6.13 6.38 54.32
C LYS A 36 -5.63 7.74 53.79
N SER A 37 -6.52 8.74 53.90
CA SER A 37 -6.44 10.08 54.55
C SER A 37 -5.07 10.71 54.88
N SER A 38 -4.81 11.96 54.42
CA SER A 38 -5.04 13.21 55.18
C SER A 38 -4.44 14.48 54.52
N ASP A 39 -5.22 15.57 54.56
CA ASP A 39 -4.84 16.98 54.82
C ASP A 39 -4.49 17.99 53.70
N ALA A 40 -5.07 19.18 53.93
CA ALA A 40 -4.76 20.56 53.56
C ALA A 40 -4.51 21.02 52.09
N GLY A 41 -5.39 21.94 51.64
CA GLY A 41 -4.91 23.26 51.20
C GLY A 41 -5.12 23.66 49.73
N ALA A 42 -5.76 24.83 49.59
CA ALA A 42 -5.69 25.78 48.47
C ALA A 42 -6.47 25.52 47.16
N LYS A 43 -7.49 26.37 46.95
CA LYS A 43 -8.02 26.82 45.65
C LYS A 43 -6.90 27.50 44.84
N PRO A 44 -6.90 27.40 43.49
CA PRO A 44 -7.65 28.37 42.71
C PRO A 44 -8.39 27.83 41.48
N SER A 45 -9.33 28.68 41.04
CA SER A 45 -10.17 28.60 39.86
C SER A 45 -9.36 28.48 38.56
N VAL A 46 -9.67 27.50 37.71
CA VAL A 46 -9.30 27.51 36.29
C VAL A 46 -10.51 27.09 35.47
N THR A 47 -10.97 28.03 34.66
CA THR A 47 -12.04 27.88 33.66
C THR A 47 -11.51 27.04 32.51
N ASN A 48 -12.10 25.86 32.26
CA ASN A 48 -11.82 25.09 31.06
C ASN A 48 -12.59 25.70 29.88
N THR A 49 -11.89 26.46 29.03
CA THR A 49 -12.37 26.84 27.71
C THR A 49 -12.08 25.70 26.74
N THR A 50 -13.10 24.88 26.47
CA THR A 50 -13.08 23.90 25.39
C THR A 50 -13.33 24.63 24.06
N THR A 51 -12.27 24.89 23.29
CA THR A 51 -12.41 25.38 21.92
C THR A 51 -12.64 24.18 21.00
N THR A 52 -13.91 23.87 20.75
CA THR A 52 -14.34 22.97 19.68
C THR A 52 -14.18 23.71 18.35
N THR A 53 -13.15 23.40 17.57
CA THR A 53 -13.08 23.85 16.17
C THR A 53 -13.68 22.76 15.30
N THR A 54 -14.98 22.91 15.02
CA THR A 54 -15.68 22.18 13.96
C THR A 54 -15.29 22.80 12.63
N THR A 55 -14.42 22.14 11.85
CA THR A 55 -14.26 22.46 10.43
C THR A 55 -15.05 21.46 9.61
N ASN A 56 -16.24 21.88 9.19
CA ASN A 56 -16.96 21.32 8.05
C ASN A 56 -16.14 21.62 6.79
N ASN A 57 -15.73 20.59 6.05
CA ASN A 57 -15.43 20.74 4.63
C ASN A 57 -16.25 19.71 3.85
N ASN A 58 -17.40 20.19 3.42
CA ASN A 58 -18.27 19.55 2.46
C ASN A 58 -17.67 19.82 1.07
N ASN A 59 -16.81 18.93 0.58
CA ASN A 59 -16.41 18.92 -0.82
C ASN A 59 -16.84 17.60 -1.44
N ASN A 60 -17.98 17.67 -2.10
CA ASN A 60 -18.50 16.70 -3.04
C ASN A 60 -17.55 16.67 -4.25
N GLN A 61 -16.38 16.04 -4.11
CA GLN A 61 -15.53 15.67 -5.23
C GLN A 61 -15.94 14.26 -5.65
N THR A 62 -16.65 14.20 -6.76
CA THR A 62 -16.78 12.99 -7.57
C THR A 62 -15.38 12.38 -7.72
N PRO A 63 -15.18 11.07 -7.48
CA PRO A 63 -13.91 10.44 -7.79
C PRO A 63 -13.57 10.77 -9.26
N PRO A 64 -12.34 11.22 -9.56
CA PRO A 64 -11.98 11.51 -10.93
C PRO A 64 -12.24 10.25 -11.77
N PRO A 65 -12.84 10.37 -12.96
CA PRO A 65 -13.07 9.23 -13.81
C PRO A 65 -11.73 8.53 -14.06
N ALA A 66 -11.71 7.22 -13.82
CA ALA A 66 -10.61 6.34 -14.15
C ALA A 66 -10.43 6.34 -15.68
N ASN A 67 -9.74 7.33 -16.23
CA ASN A 67 -9.49 7.43 -17.66
C ASN A 67 -8.13 8.09 -17.93
N ASN A 68 -7.26 7.29 -18.57
CA ASN A 68 -6.10 7.70 -19.35
C ASN A 68 -4.91 8.27 -18.58
N ALA A 69 -4.34 7.46 -17.68
CA ALA A 69 -2.89 7.55 -17.46
C ALA A 69 -2.21 7.27 -18.81
N LYS A 70 -1.76 8.34 -19.47
CA LYS A 70 -0.96 8.29 -20.69
C LYS A 70 0.23 7.36 -20.39
N GLU A 71 0.26 6.17 -20.97
CA GLU A 71 1.38 5.23 -20.89
C GLU A 71 2.65 6.00 -21.31
N GLY A 72 3.39 6.51 -20.34
CA GLY A 72 4.68 7.12 -20.59
C GLY A 72 5.59 6.00 -21.06
N THR A 73 5.96 6.03 -22.33
CA THR A 73 6.84 5.04 -22.97
C THR A 73 8.28 5.17 -22.44
N LYS A 74 8.51 4.91 -21.15
CA LYS A 74 9.81 4.38 -20.74
C LYS A 74 9.81 2.92 -21.14
N THR A 75 10.45 2.65 -22.28
CA THR A 75 10.80 1.30 -22.71
C THR A 75 11.56 0.61 -21.60
N ALA A 76 11.42 -0.72 -21.50
CA ALA A 76 12.29 -1.50 -20.63
C ALA A 76 13.77 -1.15 -20.89
N PRO A 77 14.64 -1.32 -19.87
CA PRO A 77 16.09 -1.18 -20.05
C PRO A 77 16.55 -2.01 -21.26
N ALA A 78 17.61 -1.61 -21.96
CA ALA A 78 18.08 -2.34 -23.15
C ALA A 78 18.75 -3.69 -22.78
N THR A 79 19.46 -3.72 -21.65
CA THR A 79 20.17 -4.89 -21.14
C THR A 79 20.00 -4.99 -19.63
N TRP A 80 19.75 -6.20 -19.13
CA TRP A 80 19.57 -6.46 -17.70
C TRP A 80 19.96 -7.90 -17.34
N THR A 81 20.29 -8.09 -16.07
CA THR A 81 20.53 -9.42 -15.48
C THR A 81 19.63 -9.61 -14.25
N ILE A 82 19.14 -10.83 -14.08
CA ILE A 82 18.29 -11.21 -12.94
C ILE A 82 19.14 -11.38 -11.69
N ILE A 83 18.71 -10.73 -10.60
CA ILE A 83 19.19 -10.98 -9.24
C ILE A 83 18.13 -11.84 -8.55
N THR A 84 18.44 -13.11 -8.35
CA THR A 84 17.50 -14.06 -7.73
C THR A 84 17.10 -13.61 -6.33
N THR A 85 15.82 -13.84 -5.99
CA THR A 85 15.29 -13.64 -4.65
C THR A 85 15.07 -15.01 -4.01
N PRO A 86 15.15 -15.13 -2.67
CA PRO A 86 14.72 -16.34 -2.01
C PRO A 86 13.20 -16.49 -2.19
N GLY A 87 12.75 -17.60 -2.76
CA GLY A 87 11.31 -17.94 -2.86
C GLY A 87 10.66 -18.34 -1.53
N LYS A 88 11.21 -17.89 -0.39
CA LYS A 88 10.76 -18.27 0.95
C LYS A 88 9.77 -17.24 1.49
N GLY A 89 8.68 -17.71 2.11
CA GLY A 89 7.71 -16.86 2.80
C GLY A 89 6.91 -15.93 1.88
N HIS A 90 6.86 -16.20 0.57
CA HIS A 90 6.08 -15.45 -0.43
C HIS A 90 6.38 -13.94 -0.57
N GLN A 91 7.38 -13.41 0.14
CA GLN A 91 7.85 -12.01 0.10
C GLN A 91 8.81 -11.69 -1.06
N CYS A 92 8.84 -12.52 -2.11
CA CYS A 92 9.78 -12.35 -3.23
C CYS A 92 9.65 -10.99 -3.95
N GLY A 93 8.48 -10.36 -3.91
CA GLY A 93 8.25 -9.01 -4.43
C GLY A 93 9.05 -7.94 -3.69
N PHE A 94 8.98 -7.89 -2.36
CA PHE A 94 9.76 -6.93 -1.56
C PHE A 94 11.26 -7.20 -1.63
N GLU A 95 11.68 -8.46 -1.63
CA GLU A 95 13.08 -8.83 -1.89
C GLU A 95 13.55 -8.31 -3.26
N ALA A 96 12.71 -8.40 -4.30
CA ALA A 96 13.02 -7.89 -5.63
C ALA A 96 13.20 -6.36 -5.63
N LEU A 97 12.36 -5.62 -4.89
CA LEU A 97 12.53 -4.17 -4.71
C LEU A 97 13.86 -3.85 -4.04
N ILE A 98 14.19 -4.49 -2.91
CA ILE A 98 15.43 -4.23 -2.16
C ILE A 98 16.66 -4.49 -3.03
N ARG A 99 16.70 -5.62 -3.74
CA ARG A 99 17.84 -6.02 -4.58
C ARG A 99 18.00 -5.08 -5.78
N SER A 100 16.89 -4.71 -6.41
CA SER A 100 16.91 -3.78 -7.53
C SER A 100 17.34 -2.39 -7.08
N LEU A 101 16.85 -1.90 -5.93
CA LEU A 101 17.21 -0.58 -5.42
C LEU A 101 18.73 -0.48 -5.18
N LYS A 102 19.32 -1.50 -4.54
CA LYS A 102 20.77 -1.60 -4.35
C LYS A 102 21.55 -1.60 -5.66
N ALA A 103 21.02 -2.22 -6.71
CA ALA A 103 21.71 -2.35 -7.99
C ALA A 103 21.53 -1.14 -8.93
N GLN A 104 20.38 -0.46 -8.87
CA GLN A 104 19.98 0.57 -9.83
C GLN A 104 20.04 1.99 -9.25
N MET A 105 19.90 2.11 -7.93
CA MET A 105 19.81 3.40 -7.21
C MET A 105 20.63 3.34 -5.91
N PRO A 106 21.95 3.09 -5.99
CA PRO A 106 22.79 2.91 -4.80
C PRO A 106 22.80 4.15 -3.89
N ASP A 107 22.58 5.33 -4.44
CA ASP A 107 22.41 6.58 -3.70
C ASP A 107 21.19 6.56 -2.78
N LEU A 108 20.06 5.97 -3.22
CA LEU A 108 18.87 5.80 -2.38
C LEU A 108 18.98 4.60 -1.43
N ALA A 109 19.85 3.65 -1.73
CA ALA A 109 20.15 2.52 -0.85
C ALA A 109 21.18 2.86 0.25
N THR A 110 21.70 4.09 0.28
CA THR A 110 22.72 4.55 1.23
C THR A 110 22.11 5.51 2.26
N PRO A 111 22.45 5.43 3.56
CA PRO A 111 23.38 4.47 4.17
C PRO A 111 22.80 3.07 4.33
N LYS A 112 21.48 2.90 4.16
CA LYS A 112 20.79 1.62 4.36
C LYS A 112 19.65 1.48 3.35
N ALA A 113 19.60 0.33 2.67
CA ALA A 113 18.46 -0.07 1.85
C ALA A 113 17.26 -0.45 2.75
N PRO A 114 16.01 -0.36 2.26
CA PRO A 114 14.86 -0.76 3.05
C PRO A 114 14.99 -2.20 3.53
N THR A 115 14.45 -2.47 4.72
CA THR A 115 14.29 -3.84 5.23
C THR A 115 12.95 -4.42 4.77
N LEU A 116 12.78 -5.75 4.83
CA LEU A 116 11.48 -6.37 4.56
C LEU A 116 10.39 -5.85 5.50
N GLN A 117 10.73 -5.68 6.79
CA GLN A 117 9.81 -5.14 7.78
C GLN A 117 9.42 -3.71 7.42
N GLU A 118 10.39 -2.86 7.05
CA GLU A 118 10.13 -1.48 6.64
C GLU A 118 9.19 -1.40 5.43
N LEU A 119 9.37 -2.23 4.40
CA LEU A 119 8.44 -2.28 3.26
C LEU A 119 7.06 -2.82 3.65
N THR A 120 7.00 -3.77 4.59
CA THR A 120 5.74 -4.31 5.10
C THR A 120 4.98 -3.24 5.88
N ASP A 121 5.66 -2.52 6.77
CA ASP A 121 5.11 -1.43 7.56
C ASP A 121 4.67 -0.27 6.66
N THR A 122 5.47 0.08 5.64
CA THR A 122 5.08 1.09 4.64
C THR A 122 3.79 0.68 3.94
N TYR A 123 3.67 -0.58 3.49
CA TYR A 123 2.44 -1.04 2.84
C TYR A 123 1.25 -0.95 3.80
N LEU A 124 1.34 -1.58 4.97
CA LEU A 124 0.25 -1.66 5.95
C LEU A 124 -0.16 -0.30 6.52
N GLY A 125 0.79 0.65 6.63
CA GLY A 125 0.56 1.99 7.14
C GLY A 125 0.14 3.02 6.08
N SER A 126 0.13 2.65 4.80
CA SER A 126 -0.21 3.56 3.71
C SER A 126 -1.67 3.46 3.27
N GLU A 127 -2.16 4.51 2.62
CA GLU A 127 -3.45 4.46 1.90
C GLU A 127 -3.47 3.36 0.83
N ALA A 128 -2.30 2.91 0.35
CA ALA A 128 -2.21 1.83 -0.63
C ALA A 128 -2.79 0.51 -0.13
N ALA A 129 -2.70 0.19 1.17
CA ALA A 129 -3.34 -1.00 1.71
C ALA A 129 -4.87 -0.90 1.65
N ALA A 130 -5.43 0.27 1.96
CA ALA A 130 -6.87 0.52 1.87
C ALA A 130 -7.36 0.47 0.41
N LEU A 131 -6.62 1.07 -0.53
CA LEU A 131 -6.94 1.02 -1.96
C LEU A 131 -6.83 -0.39 -2.53
N SER A 132 -5.81 -1.16 -2.11
CA SER A 132 -5.65 -2.56 -2.51
C SER A 132 -6.82 -3.41 -1.98
N ALA A 133 -7.22 -3.20 -0.73
CA ALA A 133 -8.37 -3.89 -0.14
C ALA A 133 -9.68 -3.59 -0.89
N ALA A 134 -9.88 -2.34 -1.32
CA ALA A 134 -11.06 -1.92 -2.09
C ALA A 134 -11.22 -2.66 -3.44
N VAL A 135 -10.13 -3.18 -4.01
CA VAL A 135 -10.13 -3.99 -5.23
C VAL A 135 -9.93 -5.49 -4.95
N GLY A 136 -10.12 -5.92 -3.70
CA GLY A 136 -10.04 -7.32 -3.29
C GLY A 136 -8.63 -7.87 -3.07
N GLN A 137 -7.59 -7.02 -3.10
CA GLN A 137 -6.20 -7.41 -2.82
C GLN A 137 -5.89 -7.23 -1.32
N THR A 138 -6.38 -8.16 -0.51
CA THR A 138 -6.22 -8.16 0.95
C THR A 138 -5.10 -9.09 1.44
N ASN A 139 -4.37 -9.73 0.51
CA ASN A 139 -3.24 -10.60 0.82
C ASN A 139 -2.13 -9.84 1.56
N THR A 140 -1.52 -10.51 2.55
CA THR A 140 -0.40 -9.98 3.35
C THR A 140 0.87 -10.81 3.22
N ASP A 141 0.80 -11.94 2.52
CA ASP A 141 1.91 -12.87 2.32
C ASP A 141 2.37 -13.00 0.86
N TYR A 142 1.59 -12.61 -0.15
CA TYR A 142 2.00 -12.59 -1.57
C TYR A 142 1.63 -11.29 -2.27
N TYR A 143 2.57 -10.35 -2.43
CA TYR A 143 2.26 -9.03 -2.99
C TYR A 143 2.22 -9.02 -4.53
N GLY A 144 1.11 -8.55 -5.08
CA GLY A 144 0.92 -8.27 -6.50
C GLY A 144 1.73 -7.06 -6.97
N VAL A 145 1.86 -6.91 -8.29
CA VAL A 145 2.70 -5.84 -8.87
C VAL A 145 2.19 -4.43 -8.52
N ASP A 146 0.88 -4.24 -8.39
CA ASP A 146 0.28 -2.96 -8.00
C ASP A 146 0.59 -2.61 -6.53
N GLN A 147 0.49 -3.60 -5.63
CA GLN A 147 0.88 -3.43 -4.23
C GLN A 147 2.36 -3.07 -4.12
N LEU A 148 3.23 -3.75 -4.87
CA LEU A 148 4.66 -3.43 -4.92
C LEU A 148 4.93 -2.01 -5.44
N ALA A 149 4.18 -1.56 -6.46
CA ALA A 149 4.33 -0.22 -7.03
C ALA A 149 3.94 0.85 -6.00
N ALA A 150 2.82 0.65 -5.31
CA ALA A 150 2.35 1.57 -4.31
C ALA A 150 3.28 1.62 -3.09
N THR A 151 3.73 0.47 -2.58
CA THR A 151 4.72 0.40 -1.49
C THR A 151 6.02 1.11 -1.87
N LEU A 152 6.53 0.91 -3.08
CA LEU A 152 7.76 1.56 -3.54
C LEU A 152 7.63 3.09 -3.58
N TYR A 153 6.50 3.57 -4.11
CA TYR A 153 6.21 5.01 -4.18
C TYR A 153 6.17 5.63 -2.77
N GLU A 154 5.36 5.04 -1.88
CA GLU A 154 5.21 5.52 -0.51
C GLU A 154 6.54 5.49 0.25
N TRP A 155 7.31 4.42 0.12
CA TRP A 155 8.62 4.31 0.74
C TRP A 155 9.58 5.42 0.24
N GLY A 156 9.59 5.67 -1.08
CA GLY A 156 10.40 6.72 -1.69
C GLY A 156 10.07 8.10 -1.15
N GLN A 157 8.77 8.38 -0.99
CA GLN A 157 8.29 9.64 -0.42
C GLN A 157 8.66 9.80 1.05
N GLN A 158 8.38 8.78 1.87
CA GLN A 158 8.55 8.82 3.32
C GLN A 158 10.02 8.86 3.75
N HIS A 159 10.90 8.14 3.05
CA HIS A 159 12.25 7.90 3.52
C HIS A 159 13.35 8.55 2.70
N ARG A 160 13.07 8.95 1.45
CA ARG A 160 14.10 9.45 0.52
C ARG A 160 13.74 10.75 -0.18
N SER A 161 12.54 11.30 0.04
CA SER A 161 12.02 12.44 -0.71
C SER A 161 12.16 12.24 -2.23
N ALA A 162 11.90 11.02 -2.69
CA ALA A 162 12.14 10.58 -4.06
C ALA A 162 10.87 10.05 -4.71
N ASN A 163 10.56 10.58 -5.90
CA ASN A 163 9.47 10.11 -6.74
C ASN A 163 9.87 8.81 -7.44
N LEU A 164 9.49 7.68 -6.85
CA LEU A 164 9.80 6.35 -7.39
C LEU A 164 8.60 5.79 -8.16
N GLN A 165 8.89 5.12 -9.26
CA GLN A 165 7.91 4.43 -10.09
C GLN A 165 8.39 3.00 -10.37
N LEU A 166 7.48 2.02 -10.36
CA LEU A 166 7.83 0.63 -10.62
C LEU A 166 7.72 0.31 -12.10
N GLY A 167 8.80 -0.19 -12.68
CA GLY A 167 8.81 -0.90 -13.94
C GLY A 167 8.91 -2.41 -13.70
N CYS A 168 8.21 -3.22 -14.48
CA CYS A 168 8.22 -4.67 -14.36
C CYS A 168 8.49 -5.31 -15.73
N VAL A 169 9.61 -6.02 -15.86
CA VAL A 169 9.87 -6.89 -17.00
C VAL A 169 9.16 -8.21 -16.74
N VAL A 170 8.14 -8.50 -17.55
CA VAL A 170 7.33 -9.71 -17.44
C VAL A 170 7.77 -10.72 -18.50
N GLN A 171 8.16 -11.92 -18.09
CA GLN A 171 8.62 -12.97 -19.00
C GLN A 171 7.55 -13.29 -20.05
N GLY A 172 7.93 -13.20 -21.34
CA GLY A 172 7.04 -13.49 -22.46
C GLY A 172 5.96 -12.44 -22.75
N SER A 173 5.98 -11.31 -22.06
CA SER A 173 5.00 -10.23 -22.19
C SER A 173 5.66 -8.87 -22.39
N LYS A 174 4.85 -7.85 -22.74
CA LYS A 174 5.34 -6.47 -22.77
C LYS A 174 5.72 -6.03 -21.34
N PRO A 175 6.80 -5.25 -21.17
CA PRO A 175 7.11 -4.63 -19.89
C PRO A 175 5.98 -3.72 -19.44
N LEU A 176 5.76 -3.69 -18.13
CA LEU A 176 4.78 -2.82 -17.48
C LEU A 176 5.49 -1.64 -16.84
N LEU A 177 4.88 -0.46 -16.90
CA LEU A 177 5.26 0.69 -16.12
C LEU A 177 4.04 1.12 -15.31
N LEU A 178 4.12 0.97 -13.99
CA LEU A 178 2.96 1.12 -13.13
C LEU A 178 2.77 2.60 -12.79
N PRO A 179 1.55 3.14 -12.90
CA PRO A 179 1.30 4.54 -12.62
C PRO A 179 1.40 4.82 -11.11
N THR A 180 2.02 5.93 -10.77
CA THR A 180 2.02 6.58 -9.45
C THR A 180 1.47 8.01 -9.56
N PRO A 181 1.11 8.67 -8.45
CA PRO A 181 0.58 10.04 -8.47
C PRO A 181 1.48 11.07 -9.18
N THR A 182 2.79 10.82 -9.26
CA THR A 182 3.76 11.70 -9.92
C THR A 182 4.19 11.20 -11.31
N SER A 183 3.50 10.21 -11.88
CA SER A 183 3.79 9.69 -13.23
C SER A 183 3.90 10.81 -14.27
N GLY A 184 4.97 10.78 -15.05
CA GLY A 184 5.21 11.78 -16.10
C GLY A 184 5.73 13.14 -15.60
N ALA A 185 5.84 13.34 -14.29
CA ALA A 185 6.48 14.52 -13.73
C ALA A 185 8.01 14.47 -13.90
N ALA A 186 8.65 15.64 -13.81
CA ALA A 186 10.11 15.73 -13.78
C ALA A 186 10.67 15.06 -12.50
N GLY A 187 11.84 14.43 -12.61
CA GLY A 187 12.52 13.80 -11.48
C GLY A 187 12.01 12.42 -11.05
N VAL A 188 11.05 11.82 -11.78
CA VAL A 188 10.59 10.45 -11.52
C VAL A 188 11.67 9.43 -11.92
N ARG A 189 12.05 8.60 -10.96
CA ARG A 189 13.04 7.52 -11.14
C ARG A 189 12.31 6.18 -11.22
N VAL A 190 12.60 5.41 -12.27
CA VAL A 190 11.98 4.10 -12.46
C VAL A 190 12.89 3.03 -11.89
N LEU A 191 12.36 2.23 -10.97
CA LEU A 191 13.00 1.02 -10.48
C LEU A 191 12.44 -0.17 -11.26
N TRP A 192 13.29 -0.97 -11.90
CA TRP A 192 12.86 -2.13 -12.65
C TRP A 192 13.00 -3.42 -11.84
N ILE A 193 11.97 -4.27 -11.85
CA ILE A 193 12.02 -5.65 -11.34
C ILE A 193 11.64 -6.65 -12.44
N HIS A 194 11.85 -7.94 -12.17
CA HIS A 194 11.46 -9.03 -13.06
C HIS A 194 10.33 -9.87 -12.47
N ASN A 195 9.40 -10.31 -13.31
CA ASN A 195 8.35 -11.29 -12.99
C ASN A 195 8.44 -12.45 -13.99
N ASP A 196 8.56 -13.68 -13.50
CA ASP A 196 8.72 -14.89 -14.33
C ASP A 196 7.45 -15.31 -15.10
N ASN A 197 6.34 -14.63 -14.83
CA ASN A 197 5.04 -14.84 -15.44
C ASN A 197 4.54 -16.29 -15.32
N ALA A 198 4.94 -17.02 -14.28
CA ALA A 198 4.70 -18.45 -14.19
C ALA A 198 3.20 -18.82 -14.07
N VAL A 199 2.36 -17.91 -13.56
CA VAL A 199 0.90 -18.11 -13.57
C VAL A 199 0.38 -18.24 -15.00
N GLU A 200 0.81 -17.35 -15.90
CA GLU A 200 0.30 -17.35 -17.27
C GLU A 200 0.98 -18.40 -18.14
N VAL A 201 2.31 -18.46 -18.07
CA VAL A 201 3.14 -19.29 -18.96
C VAL A 201 3.15 -20.75 -18.53
N MET A 202 3.18 -21.02 -17.22
CA MET A 202 3.33 -22.37 -16.67
C MET A 202 2.10 -22.84 -15.87
N LYS A 203 1.02 -22.06 -15.83
CA LYS A 203 -0.20 -22.35 -15.05
C LYS A 203 0.09 -22.67 -13.58
N LYS A 204 1.12 -22.04 -13.02
CA LYS A 204 1.42 -22.14 -11.58
C LYS A 204 0.43 -21.31 -10.78
N LYS A 205 0.35 -21.60 -9.47
CA LYS A 205 -0.47 -20.82 -8.54
C LYS A 205 0.02 -19.38 -8.39
N TRP A 206 1.34 -19.16 -8.47
CA TRP A 206 1.97 -17.87 -8.20
C TRP A 206 3.12 -17.61 -9.16
N SER A 207 3.34 -16.34 -9.49
CA SER A 207 4.51 -15.89 -10.22
C SER A 207 5.62 -15.55 -9.22
N HIS A 208 6.87 -15.64 -9.67
CA HIS A 208 8.03 -15.26 -8.88
C HIS A 208 8.57 -13.91 -9.32
N PHE A 209 8.87 -13.06 -8.34
CA PHE A 209 9.55 -11.79 -8.56
C PHE A 209 11.04 -11.91 -8.28
N SER A 210 11.85 -11.29 -9.12
CA SER A 210 13.30 -11.21 -8.95
C SER A 210 13.78 -9.78 -9.12
N GLY A 211 14.91 -9.44 -8.48
CA GLY A 211 15.53 -8.14 -8.68
C GLY A 211 16.18 -8.04 -10.06
N LEU A 212 16.47 -6.82 -10.50
CA LEU A 212 17.22 -6.56 -11.73
C LEU A 212 18.46 -5.71 -11.46
N ARG A 213 19.53 -6.01 -12.18
CA ARG A 213 20.65 -5.11 -12.43
C ARG A 213 20.60 -4.69 -13.90
N LEU A 214 20.74 -3.39 -14.15
CA LEU A 214 20.79 -2.84 -15.49
C LEU A 214 22.25 -2.84 -15.98
N GLY A 215 22.44 -3.10 -17.28
CA GLY A 215 23.75 -3.11 -17.94
C GLY A 215 24.20 -1.74 -18.41
#